data_AF-A0A2D4H016-F1
#
_entry.id   AF-A0A2D4H016-F1
#
_cell.length_a   1.000
_cell.length_b   1.000
_cell.length_c   1.000
_cell.angle_alpha   90.00
_cell.angle_beta   90.00
_cell.angle_gamma   90.00
#
_symmetry.space_group_name_H-M   'P 1'
#
loop_
_entity.id
_entity.type
_entity.pdbx_description
1 polymer ?
#
loop_
_entity_poly.entity_id
_entity_poly.type
_entity_poly.pdbx_seq_one_letter_code
_entity_poly.pdbx_strand_id
1 'polypeptide(L)'
;LEAVRGLQQRRARGRTTGPAASSQRETTCQSQEKFYCLAAQIQLLLQIPEKIWSSMESSQYLSATRLYLLCCHLRGLLQLDSSSTHYSPILACFPILARQVAAASHFRSTILQESKSLLKCRTVSDHAVAEALCSAMLLEDSSPRQALADFLLARKS
;
A
#
# COMPACT_ATOMS: atom_id res chain seq x y z
N LEU A 1 -16.89 64.64 8.00
CA LEU A 1 -15.52 64.13 8.25
C LEU A 1 -15.35 63.64 9.70
N GLU A 2 -16.28 62.84 10.25
CA GLU A 2 -16.14 62.29 11.62
C GLU A 2 -16.49 60.79 11.75
N ALA A 3 -17.10 60.17 10.74
CA ALA A 3 -17.52 58.76 10.83
C ALA A 3 -16.38 57.73 10.63
N VAL A 4 -15.15 58.15 10.31
CA VAL A 4 -14.05 57.23 9.97
C VAL A 4 -13.05 57.04 11.13
N ARG A 5 -13.06 57.89 12.17
CA ARG A 5 -12.16 57.71 13.33
C ARG A 5 -12.63 56.65 14.34
N GLY A 6 -13.92 56.32 14.36
CA GLY A 6 -14.49 55.36 15.31
C GLY A 6 -14.10 53.90 15.08
N LEU A 7 -13.65 53.53 13.87
CA LEU A 7 -13.36 52.13 13.52
C LEU A 7 -11.89 51.74 13.70
N GLN A 8 -10.97 52.70 13.84
CA GLN A 8 -9.56 52.39 14.13
C GLN A 8 -9.29 52.13 15.63
N GLN A 9 -10.11 52.68 16.54
CA GLN A 9 -9.92 52.50 17.99
C GLN A 9 -10.21 51.06 18.47
N ARG A 10 -11.04 50.29 17.74
CA ARG A 10 -11.37 48.90 18.11
C ARG A 10 -10.32 47.86 17.72
N ARG A 11 -9.35 48.21 16.85
CA ARG A 11 -8.32 47.27 16.40
C ARG A 11 -7.13 47.17 17.37
N ALA A 12 -6.99 48.12 18.30
CA ALA A 12 -5.88 48.16 19.25
C ALA A 12 -6.09 47.38 20.56
N ARG A 13 -7.30 46.83 20.81
CA ARG A 13 -7.64 46.18 22.10
C ARG A 13 -7.73 44.65 22.07
N GLY A 14 -7.40 44.01 20.95
CA GLY A 14 -7.50 42.56 20.78
C GLY A 14 -6.18 41.80 20.65
N ARG A 15 -5.04 42.41 20.98
CA ARG A 15 -3.74 41.71 21.08
C ARG A 15 -3.39 41.47 22.54
N THR A 16 -4.14 40.59 23.18
CA THR A 16 -3.59 39.75 24.23
C THR A 16 -3.00 38.53 23.55
N THR A 17 -1.68 38.56 23.37
CA THR A 17 -0.85 37.43 23.00
C THR A 17 -0.96 36.37 24.10
N GLY A 18 -1.88 35.43 23.94
CA GLY A 18 -1.89 34.17 24.67
C GLY A 18 -1.16 33.09 23.84
N PRO A 19 -0.34 32.22 24.45
CA PRO A 19 0.40 31.15 23.76
C PRO A 19 -0.49 30.02 23.17
N ALA A 20 -1.82 30.17 23.18
CA ALA A 20 -2.75 29.14 22.72
C ALA A 20 -2.91 29.05 21.18
N ALA A 21 -2.59 30.11 20.44
CA ALA A 21 -2.82 30.16 18.98
C ALA A 21 -1.78 29.39 18.15
N SER A 22 -0.57 29.18 18.67
CA SER A 22 0.45 28.33 18.02
C SER A 22 0.11 26.84 18.19
N SER A 23 -0.31 26.43 19.39
CA SER A 23 -0.63 25.03 19.69
C SER A 23 -1.86 24.51 18.92
N GLN A 24 -2.85 25.37 18.65
CA GLN A 24 -4.02 25.03 17.80
C GLN A 24 -3.66 24.89 16.31
N ARG A 25 -2.71 25.69 15.80
CA ARG A 25 -2.26 25.57 14.39
C ARG A 25 -1.44 24.32 14.15
N GLU A 26 -0.53 24.00 15.08
CA GLU A 26 0.30 22.79 15.02
C GLU A 26 -0.55 21.51 15.05
N THR A 27 -1.59 21.47 15.91
CA THR A 27 -2.52 20.34 15.97
C THR A 27 -3.37 20.19 14.71
N THR A 28 -3.82 21.29 14.09
CA THR A 28 -4.53 21.22 12.79
C THR A 28 -3.63 20.74 11.65
N CYS A 29 -2.38 21.21 11.55
CA CYS A 29 -1.43 20.76 10.53
C CYS A 29 -1.11 19.27 10.66
N GLN A 30 -0.85 18.78 11.87
CA GLN A 30 -0.61 17.35 12.11
C GLN A 30 -1.84 16.48 11.78
N SER A 31 -3.05 16.99 12.00
CA SER A 31 -4.28 16.26 11.62
C SER A 31 -4.47 16.18 10.10
N GLN A 32 -4.11 17.23 9.36
CA GLN A 32 -4.16 17.24 7.89
C GLN A 32 -3.12 16.31 7.28
N GLU A 33 -1.88 16.29 7.80
CA GLU A 33 -0.84 15.38 7.33
C GLU A 33 -1.25 13.91 7.50
N LYS A 34 -1.83 13.57 8.66
CA LYS A 34 -2.40 12.23 8.91
C LYS A 34 -3.53 11.89 7.95
N PHE A 35 -4.40 12.85 7.64
CA PHE A 35 -5.48 12.68 6.67
C PHE A 35 -4.94 12.42 5.25
N TYR A 36 -3.98 13.23 4.79
CA TYR A 36 -3.37 13.06 3.47
C TYR A 36 -2.56 11.76 3.38
N CYS A 37 -1.87 11.37 4.45
CA CYS A 37 -1.18 10.09 4.53
C CYS A 37 -2.15 8.92 4.39
N LEU A 38 -3.27 8.96 5.12
CA LEU A 38 -4.32 7.96 5.03
C LEU A 38 -4.94 7.90 3.63
N ALA A 39 -5.27 9.06 3.05
CA ALA A 39 -5.81 9.14 1.70
C ALA A 39 -4.84 8.58 0.66
N ALA A 40 -3.55 8.87 0.78
CA ALA A 40 -2.51 8.34 -0.10
C ALA A 40 -2.36 6.82 0.05
N GLN A 41 -2.43 6.28 1.27
CA GLN A 41 -2.41 4.83 1.51
C GLN A 41 -3.61 4.12 0.88
N ILE A 42 -4.81 4.68 1.03
CA ILE A 42 -6.03 4.17 0.39
C ILE A 42 -5.92 4.23 -1.12
N GLN A 43 -5.47 5.37 -1.66
CA GLN A 43 -5.29 5.56 -3.10
C GLN A 43 -4.28 4.57 -3.66
N LEU A 44 -3.16 4.36 -2.97
CA LEU A 44 -2.16 3.38 -3.36
C LEU A 44 -2.74 1.96 -3.34
N LEU A 45 -3.50 1.59 -2.31
CA LEU A 45 -4.14 0.28 -2.21
C LEU A 45 -5.11 0.01 -3.38
N LEU A 46 -5.86 1.03 -3.81
CA LEU A 46 -6.80 0.93 -4.93
C LEU A 46 -6.10 0.70 -6.28
N GLN A 47 -4.88 1.22 -6.44
CA GLN A 47 -4.12 1.13 -7.69
C GLN A 47 -3.29 -0.15 -7.81
N ILE A 48 -3.00 -0.83 -6.69
CA ILE A 48 -2.16 -2.03 -6.68
C ILE A 48 -2.70 -3.18 -7.53
N PRO A 49 -4.00 -3.57 -7.47
CA PRO A 49 -4.53 -4.70 -8.23
C PRO A 49 -4.27 -4.59 -9.74
N GLU A 50 -4.52 -3.41 -10.32
CA GLU A 50 -4.28 -3.13 -11.74
C GLU A 50 -2.78 -3.24 -12.07
N LYS A 51 -1.91 -2.65 -11.23
CA LYS A 51 -0.45 -2.72 -11.43
C LYS A 51 0.10 -4.14 -11.28
N ILE A 52 -0.44 -4.95 -10.38
CA ILE A 52 -0.09 -6.37 -10.25
C ILE A 52 -0.45 -7.07 -11.56
N TRP A 53 -1.67 -6.88 -12.06
CA TRP A 53 -2.12 -7.50 -13.29
C TRP A 53 -1.26 -7.11 -14.50
N SER A 54 -1.00 -5.82 -14.70
CA SER A 54 -0.11 -5.35 -15.79
C SER A 54 1.31 -5.90 -15.67
N SER A 55 1.83 -6.05 -14.45
CA SER A 55 3.15 -6.66 -14.21
C SER A 55 3.15 -8.14 -14.55
N MET A 56 2.06 -8.86 -14.23
CA MET A 56 1.88 -10.27 -14.58
C MET A 56 1.77 -10.48 -16.09
N GLU A 57 1.00 -9.64 -16.80
CA GLU A 57 0.90 -9.68 -18.27
C GLU A 57 2.26 -9.42 -18.94
N SER A 58 3.09 -8.57 -18.33
CA SER A 58 4.46 -8.31 -18.78
C SER A 58 5.48 -9.37 -18.33
N SER A 59 5.05 -10.46 -17.68
CA SER A 59 5.90 -11.51 -17.09
C SER A 59 6.90 -11.03 -16.02
N GLN A 60 6.66 -9.86 -15.41
CA GLN A 60 7.51 -9.29 -14.36
C GLN A 60 7.04 -9.73 -12.97
N TYR A 61 7.22 -11.02 -12.66
CA TYR A 61 6.66 -11.61 -11.44
C TYR A 61 7.25 -11.06 -10.14
N LEU A 62 8.53 -10.64 -10.14
CA LEU A 62 9.13 -10.02 -8.96
C LEU A 62 8.49 -8.65 -8.65
N SER A 63 8.18 -7.88 -9.69
CA SER A 63 7.46 -6.61 -9.54
C SER A 63 6.05 -6.83 -8.98
N ALA A 64 5.32 -7.80 -9.54
CA ALA A 64 4.01 -8.20 -9.04
C ALA A 64 4.05 -8.63 -7.56
N THR A 65 5.06 -9.42 -7.17
CA THR A 65 5.27 -9.86 -5.79
C THR A 65 5.57 -8.69 -4.84
N ARG A 66 6.40 -7.72 -5.24
CA ARG A 66 6.66 -6.52 -4.42
C ARG A 66 5.40 -5.70 -4.17
N LEU A 67 4.59 -5.51 -5.21
CA LEU A 67 3.30 -4.82 -5.11
C LEU A 67 2.32 -5.58 -4.20
N TYR A 68 2.30 -6.91 -4.28
CA TYR A 68 1.51 -7.75 -3.40
C TYR A 68 1.95 -7.62 -1.93
N LEU A 69 3.25 -7.71 -1.64
CA LEU A 69 3.77 -7.55 -0.27
C LEU A 69 3.49 -6.14 0.27
N LEU A 70 3.58 -5.11 -0.57
CA LEU A 70 3.18 -3.75 -0.21
C LEU A 70 1.68 -3.67 0.12
N CYS A 71 0.82 -4.33 -0.65
CA CYS A 71 -0.62 -4.44 -0.34
C CYS A 71 -0.86 -5.08 1.03
N CYS A 72 -0.16 -6.18 1.34
CA CYS A 72 -0.22 -6.81 2.66
C CYS A 72 0.21 -5.86 3.79
N HIS A 73 1.27 -5.10 3.58
CA HIS A 73 1.75 -4.12 4.56
C HIS A 73 0.73 -2.98 4.78
N LEU A 74 0.21 -2.41 3.69
CA LEU A 74 -0.82 -1.36 3.74
C LEU A 74 -2.10 -1.85 4.43
N ARG A 75 -2.48 -3.12 4.22
CA ARG A 75 -3.63 -3.73 4.91
C ARG A 75 -3.45 -3.72 6.43
N GLY A 76 -2.24 -4.05 6.90
CA GLY A 76 -1.89 -4.00 8.32
C GLY A 76 -1.90 -2.58 8.88
N LEU A 77 -1.36 -1.61 8.13
CA LEU A 77 -1.37 -0.20 8.53
C LEU A 77 -2.79 0.39 8.64
N LEU A 78 -3.66 0.03 7.71
CA LEU A 78 -5.05 0.51 7.64
C LEU A 78 -6.01 -0.31 8.52
N GLN A 79 -5.51 -1.34 9.20
CA GLN A 79 -6.30 -2.26 10.03
C GLN A 79 -7.54 -2.78 9.30
N LEU A 80 -7.40 -3.16 8.02
CA LEU A 80 -8.52 -3.63 7.20
C LEU A 80 -8.85 -5.11 7.44
N ASP A 81 -8.24 -5.73 8.44
CA ASP A 81 -8.50 -7.12 8.79
C ASP A 81 -9.88 -7.24 9.47
N SER A 82 -10.74 -8.06 8.86
CA SER A 82 -12.11 -8.33 9.29
C SER A 82 -12.24 -9.07 10.63
N SER A 83 -11.12 -9.48 11.22
CA SER A 83 -11.04 -10.18 12.52
C SER A 83 -10.99 -9.24 13.72
N SER A 84 -10.87 -7.93 13.51
CA SER A 84 -10.91 -6.96 14.60
C SER A 84 -12.35 -6.79 15.13
N THR A 85 -12.51 -6.85 16.45
CA THR A 85 -13.80 -6.70 17.16
C THR A 85 -14.50 -5.36 16.88
N HIS A 86 -13.78 -4.40 16.27
CA HIS A 86 -14.29 -3.11 15.85
C HIS A 86 -14.16 -2.97 14.34
N TYR A 87 -15.28 -2.75 13.65
CA TYR A 87 -15.29 -2.47 12.23
C TYR A 87 -14.47 -1.19 11.93
N SER A 88 -13.44 -1.31 11.09
CA SER A 88 -12.55 -0.19 10.77
C SER A 88 -13.36 0.98 10.18
N PRO A 89 -13.22 2.22 10.69
CA PRO A 89 -13.96 3.38 10.19
C PRO A 89 -13.67 3.64 8.70
N ILE A 90 -12.50 3.21 8.22
CA ILE A 90 -12.11 3.28 6.80
C ILE A 90 -12.98 2.37 5.95
N LEU A 91 -13.26 1.15 6.41
CA LEU A 91 -14.15 0.20 5.71
C LEU A 91 -15.62 0.64 5.75
N ALA A 92 -16.01 1.48 6.72
CA ALA A 92 -17.34 2.11 6.75
C ALA A 92 -17.48 3.17 5.67
N CYS A 93 -16.44 3.97 5.45
CA CYS A 93 -16.43 4.97 4.39
C CYS A 93 -16.17 4.35 3.00
N PHE A 94 -15.39 3.28 2.92
CA PHE A 94 -14.95 2.67 1.67
C PHE A 94 -15.15 1.15 1.66
N PRO A 95 -16.39 0.65 1.57
CA PRO A 95 -16.68 -0.79 1.58
C PRO A 95 -16.05 -1.54 0.39
N ILE A 96 -15.76 -0.84 -0.72
CA ILE A 96 -15.07 -1.42 -1.86
C ILE A 96 -13.65 -1.92 -1.52
N LEU A 97 -13.00 -1.33 -0.51
CA LEU A 97 -11.68 -1.78 -0.06
C LEU A 97 -11.74 -3.19 0.53
N ALA A 98 -12.81 -3.55 1.24
CA ALA A 98 -12.97 -4.90 1.78
C ALA A 98 -13.00 -5.94 0.65
N ARG A 99 -13.71 -5.63 -0.45
CA ARG A 99 -13.78 -6.51 -1.62
C ARG A 99 -12.45 -6.60 -2.37
N GLN A 100 -11.75 -5.48 -2.52
CA GLN A 100 -10.42 -5.43 -3.16
C GLN A 100 -9.38 -6.23 -2.36
N VAL A 101 -9.39 -6.09 -1.03
CA VAL A 101 -8.51 -6.84 -0.13
C VAL A 101 -8.80 -8.33 -0.18
N ALA A 102 -10.07 -8.73 -0.21
CA ALA A 102 -10.46 -10.13 -0.35
C ALA A 102 -9.98 -10.70 -1.70
N ALA A 103 -10.17 -9.97 -2.80
CA ALA A 103 -9.68 -10.36 -4.12
C ALA A 103 -8.15 -10.45 -4.17
N ALA A 104 -7.44 -9.58 -3.44
CA ALA A 104 -5.99 -9.58 -3.41
C ALA A 104 -5.37 -10.85 -2.82
N SER A 105 -6.14 -11.64 -2.06
CA SER A 105 -5.70 -12.95 -1.56
C SER A 105 -5.34 -13.92 -2.69
N HIS A 106 -6.03 -13.84 -3.83
CA HIS A 106 -5.77 -14.68 -5.00
C HIS A 106 -4.47 -14.32 -5.72
N PHE A 107 -3.98 -13.08 -5.60
CA PHE A 107 -2.74 -12.70 -6.27
C PHE A 107 -1.54 -13.52 -5.80
N ARG A 108 -1.46 -13.90 -4.52
CA ARG A 108 -0.36 -14.75 -4.02
C ARG A 108 -0.27 -16.06 -4.80
N SER A 109 -1.39 -16.79 -4.88
CA SER A 109 -1.43 -18.09 -5.57
C SER A 109 -1.19 -17.94 -7.06
N THR A 110 -1.76 -16.92 -7.70
CA THR A 110 -1.62 -16.75 -9.15
C THR A 110 -0.19 -16.34 -9.52
N ILE A 111 0.41 -15.37 -8.83
CA ILE A 111 1.81 -14.97 -9.07
C ILE A 111 2.76 -16.15 -8.84
N LEU A 112 2.53 -16.94 -7.78
CA LEU A 112 3.34 -18.11 -7.48
C LEU A 112 3.21 -19.21 -8.55
N GLN A 113 1.99 -19.50 -8.99
CA GLN A 113 1.75 -20.48 -10.04
C GLN A 113 2.41 -20.08 -11.36
N GLU A 114 2.22 -18.82 -11.78
CA GLU A 114 2.75 -18.31 -13.04
C GLU A 114 4.29 -18.21 -13.01
N SER A 115 4.87 -17.77 -11.89
CA SER A 115 6.34 -17.78 -11.72
C SER A 115 6.92 -19.19 -11.80
N LYS A 116 6.31 -20.18 -11.14
CA LYS A 116 6.71 -21.60 -11.24
C LYS A 116 6.53 -22.16 -12.65
N SER A 117 5.51 -21.73 -13.38
CA SER A 117 5.31 -22.09 -14.78
C SER A 117 6.46 -21.55 -15.66
N LEU A 118 6.83 -20.27 -15.49
CA LEU A 118 7.95 -19.67 -16.20
C LEU A 118 9.27 -20.39 -15.89
N LEU A 119 9.51 -20.80 -14.65
CA LEU A 119 10.72 -21.52 -14.25
C LEU A 119 10.89 -22.89 -14.93
N LYS A 120 9.81 -23.51 -15.39
CA LYS A 120 9.84 -24.77 -16.17
C LYS A 120 10.20 -24.54 -17.64
N CYS A 121 9.94 -23.33 -18.17
CA CYS A 121 10.24 -22.99 -19.55
C CYS A 121 11.76 -22.85 -19.77
N ARG A 122 12.27 -23.52 -20.80
CA ARG A 122 13.71 -23.55 -21.10
C ARG A 122 14.21 -22.35 -21.91
N THR A 123 13.31 -21.58 -22.51
CA THR A 123 13.61 -20.51 -23.47
C THR A 123 13.59 -19.11 -22.85
N VAL A 124 13.60 -19.02 -21.52
CA VAL A 124 13.47 -17.76 -20.78
C VAL A 124 14.85 -17.19 -20.48
N SER A 125 14.95 -15.85 -20.44
CA SER A 125 16.20 -15.18 -20.08
C SER A 125 16.60 -15.46 -18.62
N ASP A 126 17.90 -15.51 -18.36
CA ASP A 126 18.44 -15.73 -17.00
C ASP A 126 17.91 -14.69 -16.01
N HIS A 127 17.71 -13.45 -16.46
CA HIS A 127 17.14 -12.38 -15.65
C HIS A 127 15.70 -12.71 -15.21
N ALA A 128 14.83 -13.10 -16.14
CA ALA A 128 13.44 -13.45 -15.82
C ALA A 128 13.35 -14.72 -14.96
N VAL A 129 14.28 -15.67 -15.14
CA VAL A 129 14.41 -16.84 -14.25
C VAL A 129 14.78 -16.39 -12.83
N ALA A 130 15.77 -15.52 -12.67
CA ALA A 130 16.18 -15.01 -11.36
C ALA A 130 15.04 -14.24 -10.67
N GLU A 131 14.31 -13.41 -11.42
CA GLU A 131 13.15 -12.68 -10.89
C GLU A 131 12.02 -13.62 -10.46
N ALA A 132 11.69 -14.63 -11.28
CA ALA A 132 10.68 -15.63 -10.95
C ALA A 132 11.08 -16.48 -9.74
N LEU A 133 12.36 -16.85 -9.62
CA LEU A 133 12.88 -17.58 -8.46
C LEU A 133 12.78 -16.73 -7.18
N CYS A 134 13.21 -15.47 -7.22
CA CYS A 134 13.04 -14.53 -6.11
C CYS A 134 11.58 -14.34 -5.73
N SER A 135 10.70 -14.23 -6.73
CA SER A 135 9.25 -14.15 -6.51
C SER A 135 8.72 -15.38 -5.77
N ALA A 136 9.06 -16.59 -6.23
CA ALA A 136 8.65 -17.83 -5.57
C ALA A 136 9.20 -17.94 -4.14
N MET A 137 10.46 -17.56 -3.93
CA MET A 137 11.08 -17.52 -2.59
C MET A 137 10.32 -16.62 -1.62
N LEU A 138 10.02 -15.39 -2.05
CA LEU A 138 9.33 -14.39 -1.23
C LEU A 138 7.88 -14.80 -0.94
N LEU A 139 7.20 -15.48 -1.87
CA LEU A 139 5.81 -15.89 -1.71
C LEU A 139 5.65 -17.24 -0.98
N GLU A 140 6.68 -18.07 -0.89
CA GLU A 140 6.66 -19.34 -0.15
C GLU A 140 7.43 -19.27 1.18
N ASP A 141 7.99 -18.10 1.51
CA ASP A 141 8.83 -17.90 2.70
C ASP A 141 9.95 -18.96 2.78
N SER A 142 10.47 -19.36 1.60
CA SER A 142 11.38 -20.48 1.46
C SER A 142 12.84 -20.02 1.47
N SER A 143 13.74 -20.90 1.97
CA SER A 143 15.17 -20.60 1.92
C SER A 143 15.68 -20.61 0.47
N PRO A 144 16.73 -19.84 0.14
CA PRO A 144 17.32 -19.85 -1.20
C PRO A 144 17.75 -21.26 -1.66
N ARG A 145 18.20 -22.11 -0.72
CA ARG A 145 18.57 -23.50 -0.99
C ARG A 145 17.38 -24.34 -1.41
N GLN A 146 16.24 -24.18 -0.74
CA GLN A 146 15.02 -24.92 -1.03
C GLN A 146 14.46 -24.52 -2.40
N ALA A 147 14.32 -23.22 -2.67
CA ALA A 147 13.81 -22.74 -3.94
C ALA A 147 14.71 -23.14 -5.13
N LEU A 148 16.03 -23.14 -4.93
CA LEU A 148 16.96 -23.64 -5.94
C LEU A 148 16.79 -25.15 -6.17
N ALA A 149 16.64 -25.94 -5.11
CA ALA A 149 16.40 -27.38 -5.23
C ALA A 149 15.10 -27.67 -6.01
N ASP A 150 14.02 -26.96 -5.68
CA ASP A 150 12.72 -27.11 -6.35
C ASP A 150 12.79 -26.69 -7.82
N PHE A 151 13.54 -25.63 -8.14
CA PHE A 151 13.83 -25.22 -9.51
C PHE A 151 14.58 -26.28 -10.30
N LEU A 152 15.65 -26.86 -9.73
CA LEU A 152 16.45 -27.90 -10.38
C LEU A 152 15.63 -29.17 -10.61
N LEU A 153 14.77 -29.55 -9.66
CA LEU A 153 13.83 -30.66 -9.81
C LEU A 153 12.85 -30.39 -10.96
N ALA A 154 12.26 -29.19 -11.01
CA ALA A 154 11.27 -28.82 -12.01
C ALA A 154 11.81 -28.82 -13.46
N ARG A 155 13.12 -28.66 -13.68
CA ARG A 155 13.75 -28.72 -15.01
C ARG A 155 14.23 -30.11 -15.43
N LYS A 156 14.33 -31.03 -14.46
CA LYS A 156 14.78 -32.41 -14.66
C LYS A 156 13.62 -33.32 -15.12
N SER A 157 12.43 -33.11 -14.55
CA SER A 157 11.15 -33.71 -14.97
C SER A 157 10.60 -33.05 -16.22
#